data_AF-A0A329XD11-F1
#
_entry.id   AF-A0A329XD11-F1
#
_cell.length_a   1.000
_cell.length_b   1.000
_cell.length_c   1.000
_cell.angle_alpha   90.00
_cell.angle_beta   90.00
_cell.angle_gamma   90.00
#
_symmetry.space_group_name_H-M   'P 1'
#
loop_
_entity.id
_entity.type
_entity.pdbx_description
1 polymer ?
#
loop_
_entity_poly.entity_id
_entity_poly.type
_entity_poly.pdbx_seq_one_letter_code
_entity_poly.pdbx_strand_id
1 'polypeptide(L)'
;MNTAILKVRVSGKLKNAMAQAARDNNLNMSSFVRLVLTRATKEHHVPNATTQAAIHELESGGGTSVGTIDEFWDKIIDDKRPSK
;
A
#
# COMPACT_ATOMS: atom_id res chain seq x y z
N MET A 1 -0.19 -17.94 -17.39
CA MET A 1 0.31 -16.58 -17.03
C MET A 1 -0.84 -15.61 -17.17
N ASN A 2 -1.27 -14.94 -16.09
CA ASN A 2 -2.22 -13.83 -16.20
C ASN A 2 -1.45 -12.59 -16.65
N THR A 3 -1.77 -12.06 -17.83
CA THR A 3 -1.14 -10.86 -18.39
C THR A 3 -2.14 -9.71 -18.37
N ALA A 4 -1.90 -8.72 -17.51
CA ALA A 4 -2.64 -7.45 -17.53
C ALA A 4 -1.90 -6.44 -18.43
N ILE A 5 -2.64 -5.73 -19.28
CA ILE A 5 -2.10 -4.69 -20.18
C ILE A 5 -2.38 -3.32 -19.57
N LEU A 6 -1.34 -2.54 -19.33
CA LEU A 6 -1.44 -1.17 -18.86
C LEU A 6 -1.26 -0.19 -20.02
N LYS A 7 -2.27 0.66 -20.27
CA LYS A 7 -2.19 1.79 -21.20
C LYS A 7 -2.26 3.09 -20.39
N VAL A 8 -1.22 3.90 -20.44
CA VAL A 8 -1.14 5.16 -19.67
C VAL A 8 -0.91 6.33 -20.62
N ARG A 9 -1.67 7.41 -20.41
CA ARG A 9 -1.41 8.69 -21.07
C ARG A 9 -0.42 9.49 -20.22
N VAL A 10 0.69 9.88 -20.82
CA VAL A 10 1.73 10.69 -20.18
C VAL A 10 2.07 11.90 -21.04
N SER A 11 2.61 12.96 -20.44
CA SER A 11 3.10 14.12 -21.18
C SER A 11 4.30 13.73 -22.05
N GLY A 12 4.50 14.43 -23.18
CA GLY A 12 5.63 14.18 -24.08
C GLY A 12 6.98 14.36 -23.37
N LYS A 13 7.11 15.39 -22.53
CA LYS A 13 8.31 15.65 -21.71
C LYS A 13 8.63 14.45 -20.80
N LEU A 14 7.62 13.93 -20.10
CA LEU A 14 7.79 12.78 -19.21
C LEU A 14 8.17 11.51 -20.00
N LYS A 15 7.50 11.26 -21.12
CA LYS A 15 7.80 10.13 -22.00
C LYS A 15 9.26 10.13 -22.46
N ASN A 16 9.78 11.31 -22.84
CA ASN A 16 11.16 11.45 -23.29
C ASN A 16 12.17 11.21 -22.16
N ALA A 17 11.92 11.77 -20.96
CA ALA A 17 12.76 11.54 -19.79
C ALA A 17 12.80 10.06 -19.41
N MET A 18 11.65 9.38 -19.39
CA MET A 18 11.59 7.93 -19.12
C MET A 18 12.30 7.11 -20.19
N ALA A 19 12.18 7.50 -21.47
CA ALA A 19 12.85 6.81 -22.57
C ALA A 19 14.38 6.96 -22.51
N GLN A 20 14.87 8.11 -22.04
CA GLN A 20 16.29 8.31 -21.82
C GLN A 20 16.78 7.48 -20.64
N ALA A 21 16.11 7.56 -19.49
CA ALA A 21 16.46 6.77 -18.30
C ALA A 21 16.44 5.26 -18.57
N ALA A 22 15.46 4.77 -19.34
CA ALA A 22 15.41 3.37 -19.76
C ALA A 22 16.64 2.99 -20.61
N ARG A 23 17.02 3.84 -21.58
CA ARG A 23 18.21 3.62 -22.43
C ARG A 23 19.51 3.64 -21.63
N ASP A 24 19.67 4.59 -20.71
CA ASP A 24 20.86 4.72 -19.86
C ASP A 24 21.07 3.45 -19.00
N ASN A 25 19.99 2.72 -18.72
CA ASN A 25 20.00 1.47 -17.95
C ASN A 25 19.88 0.21 -18.83
N ASN A 26 19.99 0.33 -20.16
CA ASN A 26 19.86 -0.76 -21.12
C ASN A 26 18.53 -1.55 -20.99
N LEU A 27 17.44 -0.83 -20.73
CA LEU A 27 16.08 -1.37 -20.57
C LEU A 27 15.17 -0.91 -21.71
N ASN A 28 14.23 -1.77 -22.10
CA ASN A 28 13.07 -1.31 -22.87
C ASN A 28 12.05 -0.60 -21.96
N MET A 29 11.18 0.21 -22.56
CA MET A 29 10.22 1.04 -21.82
C MET A 29 9.28 0.21 -20.93
N SER A 30 8.82 -0.96 -21.41
CA SER A 30 7.91 -1.82 -20.64
C SER A 30 8.60 -2.42 -19.41
N SER A 31 9.87 -2.84 -19.53
CA SER A 31 10.67 -3.31 -18.42
C SER A 31 10.93 -2.20 -17.40
N PHE A 32 11.24 -0.99 -17.86
CA PHE A 32 11.40 0.18 -16.98
C PHE A 32 10.11 0.49 -16.20
N VAL A 33 8.95 0.53 -16.87
CA VAL A 33 7.65 0.76 -16.21
C VAL A 33 7.33 -0.35 -15.20
N ARG A 34 7.62 -1.62 -15.50
CA ARG A 34 7.44 -2.72 -14.54
C ARG A 34 8.30 -2.52 -13.30
N LEU A 35 9.57 -2.12 -13.44
CA LEU A 35 10.45 -1.85 -12.30
C LEU A 35 9.94 -0.70 -11.43
N VAL A 36 9.48 0.40 -12.06
CA VAL A 36 8.88 1.53 -11.34
C VAL A 36 7.63 1.08 -10.56
N LEU A 37 6.74 0.31 -11.18
CA LEU A 37 5.54 -0.22 -10.53
C LEU A 37 5.87 -1.19 -9.40
N THR A 38 6.87 -2.06 -9.58
CA THR A 38 7.35 -2.97 -8.51
C THR A 38 7.91 -2.18 -7.34
N ARG A 39 8.67 -1.11 -7.60
CA ARG A 39 9.18 -0.25 -6.54
C ARG A 39 8.05 0.49 -5.83
N ALA A 40 7.13 1.11 -6.58
CA ALA A 40 5.99 1.83 -6.02
C ALA A 40 5.09 0.92 -5.16
N THR A 41 4.89 -0.33 -5.55
CA THR A 41 4.11 -1.30 -4.74
C THR A 41 4.86 -1.81 -3.51
N LYS A 42 6.19 -1.83 -3.52
CA LYS A 42 6.99 -2.16 -2.33
C LYS A 42 7.06 -0.99 -1.34
N GLU A 43 7.24 0.23 -1.85
CA GLU A 43 7.39 1.44 -1.04
C GLU A 43 6.04 1.99 -0.56
N HIS A 44 4.98 1.84 -1.36
CA HIS A 44 3.62 2.20 -0.98
C HIS A 44 2.79 0.94 -0.77
N HIS A 45 2.83 0.41 0.45
CA HIS A 45 1.72 -0.41 0.94
C HIS A 45 0.50 0.49 1.05
N VAL A 46 -0.34 0.51 0.02
CA VAL A 46 -1.70 1.03 0.17
C VAL A 46 -2.40 0.07 1.12
N PRO A 47 -2.79 0.50 2.34
CA PRO A 47 -3.48 -0.38 3.27
C PRO A 47 -4.73 -0.92 2.56
N ASN A 48 -5.07 -2.20 2.75
CA ASN A 48 -6.30 -2.72 2.16
C ASN A 48 -7.53 -2.01 2.75
N ALA A 49 -8.72 -2.19 2.17
CA ALA A 49 -9.92 -1.48 2.59
C ALA A 49 -10.20 -1.61 4.10
N THR A 50 -9.95 -2.79 4.68
CA THR A 50 -10.10 -3.04 6.12
C THR A 50 -9.11 -2.23 6.96
N THR A 51 -7.84 -2.20 6.56
CA THR A 51 -6.82 -1.40 7.27
C THR A 51 -7.07 0.10 7.13
N GLN A 52 -7.54 0.56 5.96
CA GLN A 52 -7.93 1.97 5.79
C GLN A 52 -9.12 2.35 6.68
N ALA A 53 -10.11 1.47 6.82
CA ALA A 53 -11.24 1.69 7.71
C ALA A 53 -10.79 1.77 9.18
N ALA A 54 -9.90 0.88 9.62
CA ALA A 54 -9.34 0.92 10.98
C ALA A 54 -8.51 2.20 11.22
N ILE A 55 -7.72 2.65 10.25
CA ILE A 55 -6.99 3.93 10.34
C ILE A 55 -7.98 5.10 10.47
N HIS A 56 -9.01 5.14 9.62
CA HIS A 56 -10.02 6.21 9.68
C HIS A 56 -10.80 6.21 11.00
N GLU A 57 -11.11 5.03 11.56
CA GLU A 57 -11.71 4.91 12.89
C GLU A 57 -10.82 5.57 13.95
N LEU A 58 -9.52 5.20 13.99
CA LEU A 58 -8.56 5.76 14.93
C LEU A 58 -8.38 7.28 14.76
N GLU A 59 -8.28 7.78 13.52
CA GLU A 59 -8.15 9.21 13.22
C GLU A 59 -9.39 10.02 13.62
N SER A 60 -10.58 9.41 13.55
CA SER A 60 -11.84 10.03 13.99
C SER A 60 -12.01 10.06 15.52
N GLY A 61 -11.02 9.56 16.27
CA GLY A 61 -11.09 9.41 17.73
C GLY A 61 -11.84 8.15 18.17
N GLY A 62 -12.11 7.23 17.24
CA GLY A 62 -12.57 5.88 17.53
C GLY A 62 -11.44 4.96 18.00
N GLY A 63 -11.78 3.70 18.27
CA GLY A 63 -10.87 2.74 18.89
C GLY A 63 -10.93 2.71 20.42
N THR A 64 -10.19 1.78 21.01
CA THR A 64 -10.21 1.53 22.45
C THR A 64 -8.99 2.17 23.11
N SER A 65 -9.23 3.16 23.98
CA SER A 65 -8.20 3.67 24.89
C SER A 65 -8.10 2.77 26.13
N VAL A 66 -6.88 2.62 26.64
CA VAL A 66 -6.54 1.85 27.84
C VAL A 66 -5.48 2.63 28.61
N GLY A 67 -5.61 2.64 29.94
CA GLY A 67 -4.71 3.40 30.82
C GLY A 67 -3.40 2.66 31.12
N THR A 68 -3.36 1.34 30.97
CA THR A 68 -2.18 0.50 31.24
C THR A 68 -2.03 -0.63 30.21
N ILE A 69 -0.82 -1.20 30.14
CA ILE A 69 -0.54 -2.39 29.31
C ILE A 69 -1.32 -3.61 29.83
N ASP A 70 -1.55 -3.72 31.14
CA ASP A 70 -2.33 -4.83 31.70
C ASP A 70 -3.80 -4.74 31.25
N GLU A 71 -4.40 -3.54 31.28
CA GLU A 71 -5.77 -3.31 30.80
C GLU A 71 -5.91 -3.60 29.29
N PHE A 72 -4.86 -3.33 28.51
CA PHE A 72 -4.82 -3.68 27.08
C PHE A 72 -4.97 -5.19 26.87
N TRP A 73 -4.19 -5.99 27.60
CA TRP A 73 -4.20 -7.44 27.45
C TRP A 73 -5.49 -8.07 27.98
N ASP A 74 -6.02 -7.57 29.09
CA ASP A 74 -7.29 -8.04 29.64
C ASP A 74 -8.42 -7.87 28.62
N LYS A 75 -8.53 -6.71 27.96
CA LYS A 75 -9.54 -6.48 26.91
C LYS A 75 -9.38 -7.41 25.71
N ILE A 76 -8.16 -7.66 25.24
CA ILE A 76 -7.91 -8.57 24.11
C ILE A 76 -8.28 -10.01 24.46
N ILE A 77 -7.99 -10.43 25.69
CA ILE A 77 -8.23 -11.79 26.15
C ILE A 77 -9.73 -12.01 26.42
N ASP A 78 -10.44 -11.03 26.96
CA ASP A 78 -11.89 -11.11 27.20
C ASP A 78 -12.71 -11.03 25.91
N ASP A 79 -12.33 -10.21 24.93
CA ASP A 79 -13.01 -10.11 23.62
C ASP A 79 -12.93 -11.43 22.80
N LYS A 80 -12.00 -12.33 23.19
CA LYS A 80 -11.84 -13.67 22.61
C LYS A 80 -12.65 -14.75 23.32
N ARG A 81 -13.35 -14.45 24.43
CA ARG A 81 -14.20 -15.44 25.12
C ARG A 81 -15.58 -15.53 24.43
N PRO A 82 -15.96 -16.69 23.87
CA PRO A 82 -17.30 -16.87 23.35
C PRO A 82 -18.30 -16.78 24.52
N SER A 83 -19.35 -15.98 24.35
CA SER A 83 -20.47 -15.93 25.29
C SER A 83 -21.02 -17.35 25.48
N LYS A 84 -21.06 -17.81 26.73
CA LYS A 84 -21.71 -19.07 27.11
C LYS A 84 -23.21 -19.02 26.89
#